data_AF-A0A0F9PMF1-F1
#
_entry.id   AF-A0A0F9PMF1-F1
#
_cell.length_a   1.000
_cell.length_b   1.000
_cell.length_c   1.000
_cell.angle_alpha   90.00
_cell.angle_beta   90.00
_cell.angle_gamma   90.00
#
_symmetry.space_group_name_H-M   'P 1'
#
loop_
_entity.id
_entity.type
_entity.pdbx_description
1 polymer ?
#
loop_
_entity_poly.entity_id
_entity_poly.type
_entity_poly.pdbx_seq_one_letter_code
_entity_poly.pdbx_strand_id
1 'polypeptide(L)' 'MNKQEFKDYCNEHANRIAVRETVDGKRGSYWLSELSKEVKDSHINRLWNKNRMPVRVKTEEEMKKEGLI' A
#
# COMPACT_ATOMS: atom_id res chain seq x y z
N MET A 1 -9.78 -12.82 -5.13
CA MET A 1 -8.98 -11.73 -5.69
C MET A 1 -7.82 -12.32 -6.50
N ASN A 2 -7.80 -12.09 -7.80
CA ASN A 2 -6.71 -12.47 -8.68
C ASN A 2 -5.56 -11.43 -8.62
N LYS A 3 -4.44 -11.70 -9.30
CA LYS A 3 -3.26 -10.82 -9.26
C LYS A 3 -3.52 -9.42 -9.82
N GLN A 4 -4.39 -9.30 -10.83
CA GLN A 4 -4.73 -8.02 -11.44
C GLN A 4 -5.58 -7.18 -10.48
N GLU A 5 -6.63 -7.76 -9.92
CA GLU A 5 -7.48 -7.12 -8.90
C GLU A 5 -6.66 -6.67 -7.68
N PHE A 6 -5.66 -7.46 -7.26
CA PHE A 6 -4.76 -7.08 -6.18
C PHE A 6 -3.91 -5.84 -6.54
N LYS A 7 -3.37 -5.80 -7.77
CA LYS A 7 -2.61 -4.65 -8.26
C LYS A 7 -3.48 -3.41 -8.34
N ASP A 8 -4.71 -3.55 -8.85
CA ASP A 8 -5.65 -2.45 -8.99
C ASP A 8 -6.03 -1.89 -7.61
N TYR A 9 -6.33 -2.76 -6.64
CA TYR A 9 -6.54 -2.38 -5.23
C TYR A 9 -5.35 -1.60 -4.64
N CYS A 10 -4.13 -2.10 -4.85
CA CYS A 10 -2.94 -1.41 -4.35
C CYS A 10 -2.73 -0.03 -4.99
N ASN A 11 -3.04 0.10 -6.28
CA ASN A 11 -2.92 1.37 -6.99
C ASN A 11 -4.01 2.37 -6.59
N GLU A 12 -5.26 1.91 -6.45
CA GLU A 12 -6.38 2.74 -6.01
C GLU A 12 -6.15 3.33 -4.61
N HIS A 13 -5.50 2.58 -3.73
CA HIS A 13 -5.23 2.99 -2.35
C HIS A 13 -3.77 3.34 -2.08
N ALA A 14 -2.99 3.65 -3.11
CA ALA A 14 -1.54 3.85 -2.98
C ALA A 14 -1.16 4.97 -2.00
N ASN A 15 -1.97 6.03 -1.92
CA ASN A 15 -1.79 7.15 -0.98
C ASN A 15 -2.15 6.82 0.48
N ARG A 16 -2.61 5.60 0.74
CA ARG A 16 -3.07 5.14 2.06
C ARG A 16 -2.42 3.83 2.48
N ILE A 17 -1.53 3.29 1.66
CA ILE A 17 -0.74 2.09 1.96
C ILE A 17 0.67 2.56 2.28
N ALA A 18 1.09 2.40 3.54
CA ALA A 18 2.44 2.72 3.97
C ALA A 18 3.37 1.52 3.76
N VAL A 19 4.55 1.76 3.19
CA VAL A 19 5.61 0.76 3.03
C VAL A 19 6.93 1.29 3.59
N ARG A 20 7.79 0.37 4.02
CA ARG A 20 9.18 0.72 4.38
C ARG A 20 10.06 0.56 3.15
N GLU A 21 10.74 1.63 2.78
CA GLU A 21 11.69 1.62 1.67
C GLU A 21 12.96 2.40 2.02
N THR A 22 14.05 2.12 1.33
CA THR A 22 15.28 2.90 1.38
C THR A 22 15.36 3.77 0.13
N VAL A 23 15.21 5.09 0.30
CA VAL A 23 15.33 6.08 -0.76
C VAL A 23 16.59 6.92 -0.47
N ASP A 24 17.47 7.06 -1.46
CA ASP A 24 18.74 7.81 -1.33
C ASP A 24 19.59 7.39 -0.12
N GLY A 25 19.64 6.08 0.15
CA GLY A 25 20.40 5.51 1.27
C GLY A 25 19.77 5.71 2.66
N LYS A 26 18.59 6.34 2.75
CA LYS A 26 17.85 6.53 4.00
C LYS A 26 16.63 5.64 4.04
N ARG A 27 16.51 4.87 5.12
CA ARG A 27 15.34 4.02 5.37
C ARG A 27 14.22 4.84 5.99
N GLY A 28 13.06 4.85 5.34
CA GLY A 28 11.89 5.60 5.78
C GLY A 28 10.60 4.80 5.62
N SER A 29 9.51 5.42 6.06
CA SER A 29 8.14 5.00 5.74
C SER A 29 7.61 5.95 4.69
N TYR A 30 7.09 5.41 3.60
CA TYR A 30 6.54 6.17 2.47
C TYR A 30 5.16 5.62 2.12
N TRP A 31 4.29 6.48 1.65
CA TRP A 31 3.10 6.04 0.95
C TRP A 31 3.50 5.39 -0.36
N LEU A 32 2.78 4.35 -0.74
CA LEU A 32 3.03 3.64 -1.99
C LEU A 32 2.93 4.57 -3.22
N SER A 33 2.15 5.66 -3.12
CA SER A 33 2.04 6.71 -4.14
C SER A 33 3.26 7.64 -4.24
N GLU A 34 4.11 7.71 -3.21
CA GLU A 34 5.31 8.56 -3.21
C GLU A 34 6.51 7.89 -3.89
N LEU A 35 6.41 6.58 -4.13
CA LEU A 35 7.48 5.80 -4.74
C LEU A 35 7.39 5.84 -6.27
N SER A 36 8.54 5.67 -6.93
CA SER A 36 8.57 5.50 -8.38
C SER A 36 7.78 4.25 -8.78
N LYS A 37 7.30 4.22 -10.04
CA LYS A 37 6.49 3.11 -10.56
C LYS A 37 7.18 1.76 -10.37
N GLU A 38 8.48 1.68 -10.64
CA GLU A 38 9.27 0.46 -10.53
C GLU A 38 9.35 -0.05 -9.09
N VAL A 39 9.63 0.85 -8.14
CA VAL A 39 9.72 0.51 -6.72
C VAL A 39 8.34 0.12 -6.18
N LYS A 40 7.30 0.86 -6.54
CA LYS A 40 5.91 0.52 -6.22
C LYS A 40 5.52 -0.87 -6.71
N ASP A 41 5.75 -1.16 -7.99
CA ASP A 41 5.41 -2.47 -8.59
C ASP A 41 6.20 -3.61 -7.93
N SER A 42 7.45 -3.35 -7.52
CA SER A 42 8.26 -4.30 -6.73
C SER A 42 7.60 -4.62 -5.38
N HIS A 43 7.14 -3.61 -4.63
CA HIS A 43 6.41 -3.83 -3.37
C HIS A 43 5.11 -4.61 -3.58
N ILE A 44 4.31 -4.23 -4.58
CA ILE A 44 3.03 -4.90 -4.86
C ILE A 44 3.28 -6.37 -5.22
N ASN A 45 4.22 -6.67 -6.11
CA ASN A 45 4.56 -8.04 -6.47
C ASN A 45 5.09 -8.83 -5.27
N ARG A 46 5.91 -8.21 -4.41
CA ARG A 46 6.42 -8.82 -3.19
C ARG A 46 5.29 -9.15 -2.20
N LEU A 47 4.32 -8.27 -2.03
CA LEU A 47 3.16 -8.50 -1.18
C LEU A 47 2.31 -9.67 -1.70
N TRP A 48 2.03 -9.67 -3.01
CA TRP A 48 1.34 -10.76 -3.69
C TRP A 48 2.05 -12.11 -3.52
N ASN A 49 3.35 -12.17 -3.81
CA ASN A 49 4.14 -13.40 -3.71
C ASN A 49 4.24 -13.93 -2.28
N LYS A 50 4.10 -13.05 -1.28
CA LYS A 50 4.07 -13.42 0.14
C LYS A 50 2.65 -13.71 0.65
N ASN A 51 1.65 -13.63 -0.23
CA ASN A 51 0.23 -13.73 0.10
C ASN A 51 -0.18 -12.77 1.24
N ARG A 52 0.38 -11.54 1.24
CA ARG A 52 0.14 -10.52 2.26
C ARG A 52 -0.71 -9.40 1.71
N MET A 53 -1.82 -9.14 2.37
CA MET A 53 -2.63 -7.94 2.09
C MET A 53 -1.92 -6.69 2.62
N PRO A 54 -1.76 -5.63 1.84
CA PRO A 54 -1.26 -4.36 2.36
C PRO A 54 -2.22 -3.79 3.40
N VAL A 55 -1.67 -3.16 4.42
CA VAL A 55 -2.46 -2.41 5.39
C VAL A 55 -2.77 -1.04 4.79
N ARG A 56 -4.05 -0.76 4.60
CA ARG A 56 -4.55 0.54 4.17
C ARG A 56 -5.03 1.33 5.39
N VAL A 57 -4.52 2.55 5.56
CA VAL A 57 -4.99 3.48 6.58
C VAL A 57 -6.42 3.90 6.26
N LYS A 58 -7.34 3.71 7.22
CA LYS A 58 -8.77 4.04 7.07
C LYS A 58 -8.98 5.55 7.14
N THR A 59 -9.97 6.07 6.42
CA THR A 59 -10.41 7.46 6.58
C THR A 59 -11.26 7.58 7.84
N GLU A 60 -11.40 8.80 8.34
CA GLU A 60 -12.28 9.09 9.49
C GLU A 60 -13.72 8.62 9.24
N GLU A 61 -14.24 8.80 8.02
CA GLU A 61 -15.58 8.33 7.63
C GLU A 61 -15.73 6.82 7.68
N GLU A 62 -14.70 6.07 7.25
CA GLU A 62 -14.69 4.61 7.32
C GLU A 62 -14.60 4.14 8.77
N MET A 63 -13.77 4.80 9.59
CA MET A 63 -13.68 4.52 11.01
C MET A 63 -15.02 4.76 11.72
N LYS A 64 -15.73 5.86 11.40
CA LYS A 64 -17.08 6.14 11.90
C LYS A 64 -18.10 5.09 11.50
N LYS A 65 -18.11 4.66 10.22
CA LYS A 65 -19.02 3.61 9.72
C LYS A 65 -18.81 2.26 10.41
N GLU A 66 -17.58 1.97 10.79
CA GLU A 66 -17.22 0.75 11.52
C GLU A 66 -17.38 0.87 13.05
N GLY A 67 -17.76 2.05 13.56
CA GLY A 67 -17.91 2.32 15.00
C GLY A 67 -16.58 2.31 15.77
N LEU A 68 -15.46 2.59 15.09
CA LEU A 68 -14.12 2.64 15.69
C LEU A 68 -13.83 3.97 16.40
N ILE A 69 -14.56 5.03 16.05
CA ILE A 69 -14.51 6.38 16.63
C ILE A 69 -15.91 6.99 16.68
#